data_AF-A0A6I5A5J8-F1
#
_entry.id   AF-A0A6I5A5J8-F1
#
_cell.length_a   1.000
_cell.length_b   1.000
_cell.length_c   1.000
_cell.angle_alpha   90.00
_cell.angle_beta   90.00
_cell.angle_gamma   90.00
#
_symmetry.space_group_name_H-M   'P 1'
#
loop_
_entity.id
_entity.type
_entity.pdbx_description
1 polymer ?
#
loop_
_entity_poly.entity_id
_entity_poly.type
_entity_poly.pdbx_seq_one_letter_code
_entity_poly.pdbx_strand_id
1 'polypeptide(L)' 'MKVFGYQKDSENLMELQEVSFQSDIKELDKIIKFLQDVKEQHSKVMGEGEICHSHFRDWDSEWKVGSTDIIVATTKNNE' A
#
# COMPACT_ATOMS: atom_id res chain seq x y z
N MET A 1 9.46 7.36 -11.21
CA MET A 1 8.89 6.87 -9.93
C MET A 1 9.45 5.48 -9.73
N LYS A 2 10.13 5.19 -8.62
CA LYS A 2 10.54 3.82 -8.29
C LYS A 2 9.49 3.27 -7.31
N VAL A 3 8.76 2.23 -7.70
CA VAL A 3 7.85 1.51 -6.81
C VAL A 3 8.28 0.05 -6.85
N PHE A 4 8.30 -0.56 -5.68
CA PHE A 4 8.64 -1.95 -5.54
C PHE A 4 7.43 -2.71 -5.02
N GLY A 5 7.32 -3.97 -5.41
CA GLY A 5 6.27 -4.86 -4.95
C GLY A 5 6.86 -6.18 -4.47
N TYR A 6 6.02 -6.93 -3.78
CA TYR A 6 6.29 -8.30 -3.39
C TYR A 6 5.33 -9.22 -4.14
N GLN A 7 5.83 -10.38 -4.57
CA GLN A 7 4.93 -11.44 -4.98
C GLN A 7 4.17 -11.94 -3.73
N LYS A 8 2.90 -12.29 -3.90
CA LYS A 8 2.10 -12.87 -2.81
C LYS A 8 2.83 -14.06 -2.20
N ASP A 9 2.91 -14.10 -0.88
CA ASP A 9 3.59 -15.14 -0.09
C ASP A 9 5.10 -15.27 -0.39
N SER A 10 5.73 -14.18 -0.85
CA SER A 10 7.17 -14.10 -1.13
C SER A 10 7.79 -12.88 -0.46
N GLU A 11 9.01 -13.04 0.03
CA GLU A 11 9.83 -11.95 0.56
C GLU A 11 10.67 -11.25 -0.54
N ASN A 12 10.54 -11.70 -1.80
CA ASN A 12 11.32 -11.15 -2.90
C ASN A 12 10.76 -9.78 -3.32
N LEU A 13 11.52 -8.73 -3.03
CA LEU A 13 11.26 -7.36 -3.47
C LEU A 13 11.67 -7.19 -4.94
N MET A 14 10.75 -6.71 -5.76
CA MET A 14 11.01 -6.44 -7.19
C MET A 14 10.60 -5.03 -7.58
N GLU A 15 11.41 -4.38 -8.42
CA GLU A 15 11.02 -3.10 -9.04
C GLU A 15 9.88 -3.33 -10.04
N LEU A 16 8.81 -2.55 -9.90
CA LEU A 16 7.63 -2.67 -10.75
C LEU A 16 7.82 -1.81 -12.01
N GLN A 17 7.54 -2.41 -13.17
CA GLN A 17 7.51 -1.69 -14.45
C GLN A 17 6.13 -1.10 -14.75
N GLU A 18 5.06 -1.85 -14.42
CA GLU A 18 3.67 -1.46 -14.61
C GLU A 18 2.79 -2.08 -13.52
N VAL A 19 1.74 -1.36 -13.11
CA VAL A 19 0.69 -1.87 -12.21
C VAL A 19 -0.66 -1.50 -12.81
N SER A 20 -1.49 -2.51 -13.06
CA SER A 20 -2.85 -2.32 -13.57
C SER A 20 -3.86 -2.96 -12.63
N PHE A 21 -4.95 -2.25 -12.34
CA PHE A 21 -6.12 -2.79 -11.66
C PHE A 21 -7.38 -2.15 -12.22
N GLN A 22 -8.49 -2.87 -12.17
CA GLN A 22 -9.81 -2.39 -12.56
C GLN A 22 -10.65 -2.19 -11.30
N SER A 23 -11.33 -1.04 -11.22
CA SER A 23 -12.14 -0.62 -10.08
C SER A 23 -13.35 0.16 -10.58
N ASP A 24 -14.41 0.20 -9.78
CA ASP A 24 -15.44 1.22 -9.95
C ASP A 24 -15.03 2.54 -9.26
N ILE A 25 -15.85 3.58 -9.40
CA ILE A 25 -15.55 4.90 -8.84
C ILE A 25 -15.56 4.91 -7.30
N LYS A 26 -16.41 4.08 -6.66
CA LYS A 26 -16.53 4.05 -5.20
C LYS A 26 -15.33 3.37 -4.57
N GLU A 27 -14.89 2.26 -5.15
CA GLU A 27 -13.69 1.56 -4.73
C GLU A 27 -12.45 2.43 -4.99
N LEU A 28 -12.42 3.18 -6.11
CA LEU A 28 -11.33 4.14 -6.36
C LEU A 28 -11.29 5.25 -5.31
N ASP A 29 -12.43 5.78 -4.89
CA ASP A 29 -12.51 6.79 -3.81
C ASP A 29 -12.01 6.22 -2.47
N LYS A 30 -12.37 4.98 -2.13
CA LYS A 30 -11.85 4.28 -0.94
C LYS A 30 -10.33 4.16 -0.99
N ILE A 31 -9.77 3.75 -2.13
CA ILE A 31 -8.33 3.62 -2.33
C ILE A 31 -7.64 4.98 -2.18
N ILE A 32 -8.15 6.03 -2.82
CA ILE A 32 -7.57 7.38 -2.72
C ILE A 32 -7.54 7.85 -1.25
N LYS A 33 -8.64 7.68 -0.52
CA LYS A 33 -8.71 8.04 0.89
C LYS A 33 -7.70 7.27 1.74
N PHE A 34 -7.61 5.95 1.54
CA PHE A 34 -6.63 5.11 2.21
C PHE A 34 -5.19 5.60 1.94
N LEU A 35 -4.84 5.88 0.68
CA LEU A 35 -3.50 6.37 0.32
C LEU A 35 -3.19 7.73 0.98
N GLN A 36 -4.17 8.62 1.10
CA GLN A 36 -4.02 9.91 1.78
C GLN A 36 -3.77 9.73 3.29
N ASP A 37 -4.58 8.91 3.95
CA ASP A 37 -4.46 8.62 5.38
C ASP A 37 -3.12 7.95 5.70
N VAL A 38 -2.74 6.95 4.92
CA VAL A 38 -1.45 6.23 5.07
C VAL A 38 -0.28 7.19 4.89
N LYS A 39 -0.30 8.04 3.86
CA LYS A 39 0.75 9.06 3.66
C LYS A 39 0.88 9.96 4.88
N GLU A 40 -0.23 10.44 5.43
CA GLU A 40 -0.22 11.29 6.63
C GLU A 40 0.36 10.54 7.83
N GLN A 41 -0.11 9.31 8.09
CA GLN A 41 0.33 8.52 9.24
C GLN A 41 1.80 8.14 9.14
N HIS A 42 2.24 7.59 8.01
CA HIS A 42 3.63 7.18 7.80
C HIS A 42 4.58 8.38 7.94
N SER A 43 4.19 9.56 7.45
CA SER A 43 5.01 10.77 7.59
C SER A 43 5.29 11.19 9.04
N LYS A 44 4.43 10.79 9.99
CA LYS A 44 4.59 11.09 11.43
C LYS A 44 5.51 10.11 12.16
N VAL A 45 5.66 8.89 11.63
CA VAL A 45 6.38 7.79 12.29
C VAL A 45 7.66 7.38 11.55
N MET A 46 7.98 8.00 10.41
CA MET A 46 9.21 7.76 9.66
C MET A 46 10.48 8.09 10.47
N GLY A 47 11.00 7.07 11.16
CA GLY A 47 12.29 7.07 11.85
C GLY A 47 13.43 6.50 11.00
N GLU A 48 14.66 6.47 11.54
CA GLU A 48 15.81 5.88 10.84
C GLU A 48 15.71 4.35 10.79
N GLY A 49 15.44 3.81 9.59
CA GLY A 49 15.64 2.40 9.27
C GLY A 49 14.40 1.51 9.29
N GLU A 50 13.22 2.02 9.65
CA GLU A 50 12.01 1.19 9.74
C GLU A 50 11.13 1.28 8.47
N ILE A 51 10.62 0.12 8.05
CA ILE A 51 9.58 0.02 7.02
C ILE A 51 8.23 0.21 7.71
N CYS A 52 7.53 1.29 7.37
CA CYS A 52 6.15 1.47 7.81
C CYS A 52 5.24 0.86 6.75
N HIS A 53 4.35 -0.06 7.14
CA HIS A 53 3.37 -0.63 6.23
C HIS A 53 1.96 -0.56 6.79
N SER A 54 0.99 -0.46 5.89
CA SER A 54 -0.43 -0.40 6.21
C SER A 54 -1.21 -1.22 5.20
N HIS A 55 -2.21 -1.96 5.68
CA HIS A 55 -3.07 -2.80 4.86
C HIS A 55 -4.43 -2.14 4.66
N PHE A 56 -4.93 -2.09 3.43
CA PHE A 56 -6.25 -1.54 3.13
C PHE A 56 -7.38 -2.27 3.85
N ARG A 57 -7.26 -3.60 4.03
CA ARG A 57 -8.26 -4.40 4.76
C ARG A 57 -8.49 -3.94 6.20
N ASP A 58 -7.51 -3.28 6.82
CA ASP A 58 -7.63 -2.78 8.20
C ASP A 58 -8.46 -1.49 8.25
N TRP A 59 -8.62 -0.79 7.11
CA TRP A 59 -9.41 0.44 6.97
C TRP A 59 -10.83 0.21 6.47
N ASP A 60 -11.02 -0.74 5.55
CA ASP A 60 -12.34 -0.99 4.98
C ASP A 60 -13.16 -1.93 5.87
N SER A 61 -14.10 -1.35 6.62
CA SER A 61 -15.03 -2.11 7.47
C SER A 61 -15.91 -3.10 6.70
N GLU A 62 -16.05 -2.94 5.38
CA GLU A 62 -16.80 -3.83 4.51
C GLU A 62 -15.92 -4.92 3.87
N TRP A 63 -14.62 -4.91 4.15
CA TRP A 63 -13.68 -5.88 3.60
C TRP A 63 -14.05 -7.31 4.01
N LYS A 64 -13.86 -8.27 3.09
CA LYS A 64 -14.21 -9.68 3.29
C LYS A 64 -13.03 -10.57 2.96
N VAL A 65 -12.98 -11.72 3.63
CA VAL A 65 -11.99 -12.76 3.34
C VAL A 65 -12.05 -13.13 1.85
N GLY A 66 -10.93 -12.97 1.16
CA GLY A 66 -10.80 -13.21 -0.29
C GLY A 66 -10.87 -11.95 -1.16
N SER A 67 -11.24 -10.79 -0.61
CA SER A 67 -11.12 -9.50 -1.29
C SER A 67 -9.66 -9.10 -1.47
N THR A 68 -9.40 -8.25 -2.46
CA THR A 68 -8.08 -7.65 -2.68
C THR A 68 -7.65 -6.86 -1.44
N ASP A 69 -6.38 -7.00 -1.05
CA ASP A 69 -5.75 -6.16 -0.05
C ASP A 69 -4.66 -5.33 -0.73
N ILE A 70 -4.63 -4.03 -0.45
CA ILE A 70 -3.61 -3.11 -0.96
C ILE A 70 -2.71 -2.77 0.22
N ILE A 71 -1.45 -3.15 0.09
CA ILE A 71 -0.45 -2.91 1.12
C ILE A 71 0.44 -1.77 0.64
N VAL A 72 0.52 -0.71 1.43
CA VAL A 72 1.44 0.40 1.18
C VAL A 72 2.57 0.30 2.19
N ALA A 73 3.79 0.17 1.69
CA ALA A 73 5.01 0.22 2.49
C ALA A 73 5.83 1.46 2.11
N THR A 74 6.25 2.24 3.10
CA THR A 74 7.14 3.38 2.92
C THR A 74 8.45 3.15 3.66
N THR A 75 9.55 3.59 3.05
CA THR A 75 10.90 3.49 3.58
C THR A 75 11.55 4.87 3.54
N LYS A 76 12.52 5.14 4.43
CA LYS A 76 13.18 6.45 4.50
C LYS A 76 14.12 6.72 3.31
N ASN A 77 14.57 5.68 2.60
CA ASN A 77 15.56 5.80 1.53
C ASN A 77 15.09 5.11 0.24
N ASN A 78 15.07 5.89 -0.85
CA ASN A 78 15.21 5.38 -2.21
C ASN A 78 16.71 5.05 -2.40
N GLU A 79 17.09 3.78 -2.35
CA GLU A 79 18.25 3.36 -3.14
C GLU A 79 17.89 3.42 -4.65
#